data_AF-A0AA41X4H1-F1
#
_entry.id   AF-A0AA41X4H1-F1
#
_cell.length_a   1.000
_cell.length_b   1.000
_cell.length_c   1.000
_cell.angle_alpha   90.00
_cell.angle_beta   90.00
_cell.angle_gamma   90.00
#
_symmetry.space_group_name_H-M   'P 1'
#
loop_
_entity.id
_entity.type
_entity.pdbx_description
1 polymer ?
#
loop_
_entity_poly.entity_id
_entity_poly.type
_entity_poly.pdbx_seq_one_letter_code
_entity_poly.pdbx_strand_id
1 'polypeptide(L)'
;VLNGDLGYAQILGQRFAAEVPTQINFAFDSAQLDESARRILLRQAAWIKQFPEARSRVYGHTDAVGSQAYNQALGQRRANAAVAFLTQ
;
A
#
# COMPACT_ATOMS: atom_id res chain seq x y z
N VAL A 1 -11.53 4.97 -28.43
CA VAL A 1 -10.22 4.42 -28.01
C VAL A 1 -10.23 4.37 -26.48
N LEU A 2 -10.59 3.26 -25.84
CA LEU A 2 -10.66 3.14 -24.35
C LEU A 2 -10.96 1.69 -23.85
N ASN A 3 -10.41 0.65 -24.49
CA ASN A 3 -10.61 -0.75 -24.04
C ASN A 3 -9.29 -1.47 -23.67
N GLY A 4 -8.13 -1.00 -24.13
CA GLY A 4 -6.83 -1.64 -23.83
C GLY A 4 -6.25 -1.27 -22.46
N ASP A 5 -6.43 -0.01 -22.03
CA ASP A 5 -5.79 0.52 -20.82
C ASP A 5 -6.34 -0.11 -19.52
N LEU A 6 -7.64 -0.42 -19.49
CA LEU A 6 -8.28 -1.08 -18.34
C LEU A 6 -7.75 -2.51 -18.16
N GLY A 7 -7.56 -3.24 -19.26
CA GLY A 7 -6.99 -4.59 -19.22
C GLY A 7 -5.53 -4.58 -18.78
N TYR A 8 -4.75 -3.61 -19.26
CA TYR A 8 -3.35 -3.48 -18.91
C TYR A 8 -3.12 -3.15 -17.42
N ALA A 9 -3.89 -2.20 -16.87
CA ALA A 9 -3.85 -1.89 -15.43
C ALA A 9 -4.21 -3.12 -14.57
N GLN A 10 -5.19 -3.91 -15.01
CA GLN A 10 -5.59 -5.14 -14.32
C GLN A 10 -4.48 -6.21 -14.34
N ILE A 11 -3.79 -6.37 -15.47
CA ILE A 11 -2.65 -7.30 -15.61
C ILE A 11 -1.51 -6.89 -14.67
N LEU A 12 -1.16 -5.60 -14.63
CA LEU A 12 -0.11 -5.11 -13.72
C LEU A 12 -0.49 -5.32 -12.25
N GLY A 13 -1.76 -5.08 -11.89
CA GLY A 13 -2.27 -5.37 -10.55
C GLY A 13 -2.16 -6.85 -10.17
N GLN A 14 -2.51 -7.75 -11.09
CA GLN A 14 -2.39 -9.20 -10.89
C GLN A 14 -0.93 -9.64 -10.71
N ARG A 15 -0.01 -9.11 -11.54
CA ARG A 15 1.42 -9.40 -11.41
C ARG A 15 1.99 -8.90 -10.09
N PHE A 16 1.68 -7.67 -9.71
CA PHE A 16 2.10 -7.12 -8.43
C PHE A 16 1.66 -8.02 -7.26
N ALA A 17 0.41 -8.46 -7.26
CA ALA A 17 -0.13 -9.31 -6.22
C ALA A 17 0.48 -10.73 -6.19
N ALA A 18 0.96 -11.23 -7.33
CA ALA A 18 1.62 -12.53 -7.43
C ALA A 18 3.10 -12.48 -7.01
N GLU A 19 3.78 -11.36 -7.26
CA GLU A 19 5.24 -11.24 -7.11
C GLU A 19 5.64 -10.57 -5.79
N VAL A 20 4.77 -9.75 -5.22
CA VAL A 20 5.09 -8.90 -4.06
C VAL A 20 4.01 -9.01 -2.98
N PRO A 21 4.37 -9.13 -1.70
CA PRO A 21 3.40 -9.00 -0.62
C PRO A 21 2.68 -7.64 -0.70
N THR A 22 1.36 -7.66 -0.78
CA THR A 22 0.53 -6.46 -1.01
C THR A 22 0.11 -5.75 0.27
N GLN A 23 0.42 -6.33 1.44
CA GLN A 23 0.00 -5.85 2.74
C GLN A 23 1.19 -5.69 3.68
N ILE A 24 1.10 -4.71 4.56
CA ILE A 24 1.98 -4.52 5.70
C ILE A 24 1.13 -4.38 6.96
N ASN A 25 1.70 -4.80 8.09
CA ASN A 25 1.03 -4.73 9.39
C ASN A 25 1.64 -3.62 10.24
N PHE A 26 0.84 -3.16 11.21
CA PHE A 26 1.26 -2.19 12.21
C PHE A 26 0.99 -2.76 13.59
N ALA A 27 1.81 -2.36 14.57
CA ALA A 27 1.51 -2.60 15.97
C ALA A 27 0.17 -1.95 16.38
N PHE A 28 -0.40 -2.44 17.48
CA PHE A 28 -1.61 -1.86 18.07
C PHE A 28 -1.44 -0.35 18.28
N ASP A 29 -2.47 0.39 17.89
CA ASP A 29 -2.52 1.85 17.98
C ASP A 29 -1.37 2.62 17.30
N SER A 30 -0.62 1.98 16.40
CA SER A 30 0.57 2.56 15.78
C SER A 30 0.41 2.79 14.29
N ALA A 31 1.13 3.80 13.79
CA ALA A 31 1.42 4.04 12.38
C ALA A 31 2.92 3.98 12.08
N GLN A 32 3.73 3.48 13.01
CA GLN A 32 5.17 3.31 12.82
C GLN A 32 5.44 2.06 11.98
N LEU A 33 6.32 2.22 10.98
CA LEU A 33 6.79 1.12 10.15
C LEU A 33 7.91 0.40 10.86
N ASP A 34 7.66 -0.83 11.29
CA ASP A 34 8.71 -1.71 11.78
C ASP A 34 9.62 -2.20 10.64
N GLU A 35 10.66 -2.96 10.99
CA GLU A 35 11.61 -3.46 10.00
C GLU A 35 10.96 -4.42 8.99
N SER A 36 9.96 -5.19 9.41
CA SER A 36 9.25 -6.12 8.53
C SER A 36 8.44 -5.38 7.47
N ALA A 37 7.65 -4.39 7.91
CA ALA A 37 6.89 -3.50 7.04
C ALA A 37 7.80 -2.75 6.06
N ARG A 38 8.94 -2.24 6.54
CA ARG A 38 9.95 -1.59 5.70
C ARG A 38 10.52 -2.53 4.64
N ARG A 39 10.87 -3.77 4.98
CA ARG A 39 11.36 -4.75 4.00
C ARG A 39 10.32 -5.07 2.92
N ILE A 40 9.05 -5.16 3.28
CA ILE A 40 7.96 -5.36 2.31
C ILE A 40 7.81 -4.13 1.42
N LEU A 41 7.77 -2.92 2.00
CA LEU A 41 7.67 -1.67 1.24
C LEU A 41 8.86 -1.48 0.29
N LEU A 42 10.08 -1.92 0.66
CA LEU A 42 11.23 -1.91 -0.26
C LEU A 42 11.01 -2.81 -1.47
N ARG A 43 10.41 -4.00 -1.28
CA ARG A 43 10.06 -4.88 -2.41
C ARG A 43 8.98 -4.28 -3.29
N GLN A 44 7.96 -3.66 -2.68
CA GLN A 44 6.92 -2.93 -3.41
C GLN A 44 7.52 -1.77 -4.21
N ALA A 45 8.38 -0.95 -3.60
CA ALA A 45 9.06 0.15 -4.26
C ALA A 45 9.92 -0.33 -5.44
N ALA A 46 10.68 -1.42 -5.26
CA ALA A 46 11.50 -1.99 -6.32
C ALA A 46 10.67 -2.47 -7.52
N TRP A 47 9.50 -3.05 -7.27
CA TRP A 47 8.58 -3.47 -8.32
C TRP A 47 7.93 -2.27 -9.02
N ILE A 48 7.42 -1.30 -8.26
CA ILE A 48 6.78 -0.09 -8.82
C ILE A 48 7.77 0.68 -9.72
N LYS A 49 9.05 0.72 -9.35
CA LYS A 49 10.10 1.36 -10.17
C LYS A 49 10.35 0.64 -11.51
N GLN A 50 10.04 -0.65 -11.63
CA GLN A 50 10.16 -1.39 -12.89
C GLN A 50 8.99 -1.14 -13.84
N PHE A 51 7.85 -0.71 -13.32
CA PHE A 51 6.62 -0.45 -14.07
C PHE A 51 6.12 0.98 -13.77
N PRO A 52 6.81 2.03 -14.24
CA PRO A 52 6.46 3.42 -13.95
C PRO A 52 5.06 3.84 -14.45
N GLU A 53 4.50 3.11 -15.40
CA GLU A 53 3.12 3.25 -15.88
C GLU A 53 2.07 2.71 -14.91
N ALA A 54 2.47 1.91 -13.91
CA ALA A 54 1.58 1.41 -12.87
C ALA A 54 1.12 2.54 -11.96
N ARG A 55 -0.20 2.65 -11.76
CA ARG A 55 -0.78 3.56 -10.78
C ARG A 55 -1.15 2.78 -9.52
N SER A 56 -0.50 3.11 -8.40
CA SER A 56 -0.74 2.47 -7.11
C SER A 56 -1.64 3.33 -6.22
N ARG A 57 -2.48 2.68 -5.40
CA ARG A 57 -3.29 3.34 -4.39
C ARG A 57 -3.09 2.64 -3.05
N VAL A 58 -2.82 3.43 -2.01
CA VAL A 58 -2.56 2.92 -0.66
C VAL A 58 -3.80 3.15 0.19
N TYR A 59 -4.24 2.10 0.88
CA TYR A 59 -5.36 2.14 1.81
C TYR A 59 -4.88 1.74 3.21
N GLY A 60 -5.32 2.49 4.22
CA GLY A 60 -5.02 2.19 5.61
C GLY A 60 -6.25 1.60 6.30
N HIS A 61 -6.06 0.49 7.00
CA HIS A 61 -7.11 -0.21 7.72
C HIS A 61 -6.81 -0.22 9.21
N THR A 62 -7.87 -0.34 10.00
CA THR A 62 -7.81 -0.55 11.46
C THR A 62 -8.78 -1.66 11.84
N ASP A 63 -8.60 -2.20 13.04
CA ASP A 63 -9.59 -3.04 13.69
C ASP A 63 -10.81 -2.22 14.13
N ALA A 64 -11.87 -2.91 14.55
CA ALA A 64 -13.13 -2.30 14.97
C ALA A 64 -13.10 -1.74 16.41
N VAL A 65 -11.94 -1.78 17.07
CA VAL A 65 -11.78 -1.32 18.45
C VAL A 65 -11.72 0.21 18.47
N GLY A 66 -12.53 0.85 19.33
CA GLY A 66 -12.59 2.31 19.43
C GLY A 66 -13.62 2.98 18.52
N SER A 67 -13.57 4.31 18.41
CA SER A 67 -14.54 5.08 17.63
C SER A 67 -14.24 5.04 16.13
N GLN A 68 -15.26 5.14 15.29
CA GLN A 68 -15.11 5.17 13.83
C GLN A 68 -14.18 6.33 13.39
N ALA A 69 -14.34 7.51 13.98
CA ALA A 69 -13.52 8.69 13.67
C ALA A 69 -12.04 8.46 14.02
N TYR A 70 -11.78 7.81 15.16
CA TYR A 70 -10.42 7.46 15.55
C TYR A 70 -9.78 6.48 14.56
N ASN A 71 -10.52 5.44 14.21
CA ASN A 71 -10.10 4.41 13.27
C ASN A 71 -9.85 4.95 11.86
N GLN A 72 -10.69 5.87 11.39
CA GLN A 72 -10.47 6.57 10.14
C GLN A 72 -9.17 7.41 10.19
N ALA A 73 -8.94 8.15 11.26
CA ALA A 73 -7.73 8.95 11.42
C ALA A 73 -6.47 8.07 11.50
N LEU A 74 -6.51 6.96 12.26
CA LEU A 74 -5.39 6.02 12.36
C LEU A 74 -5.12 5.32 11.03
N GLY A 75 -6.15 4.89 10.30
CA GLY A 75 -6.04 4.35 8.95
C GLY A 75 -5.36 5.35 8.01
N GLN A 76 -5.78 6.61 8.02
CA GLN A 76 -5.15 7.66 7.21
C GLN A 76 -3.68 7.87 7.57
N ARG A 77 -3.32 7.87 8.86
CA ARG A 77 -1.91 7.97 9.31
C ARG A 77 -1.07 6.80 8.78
N ARG A 78 -1.59 5.58 8.84
CA ARG A 78 -0.91 4.36 8.32
C ARG A 78 -0.69 4.43 6.82
N ALA A 79 -1.69 4.85 6.06
CA ALA A 79 -1.57 5.04 4.62
C ALA A 79 -0.52 6.11 4.29
N ASN A 80 -0.55 7.24 4.98
CA ASN A 80 0.42 8.31 4.81
C ASN A 80 1.85 7.87 5.13
N ALA A 81 2.06 7.05 6.17
CA ALA A 81 3.38 6.52 6.51
C ALA A 81 3.95 5.64 5.40
N ALA A 82 3.13 4.76 4.82
CA ALA A 82 3.54 3.93 3.68
C ALA A 82 3.84 4.76 2.43
N VAL A 83 2.98 5.73 2.09
CA VAL A 83 3.21 6.65 0.96
C VAL A 83 4.51 7.43 1.16
N ALA A 84 4.71 8.03 2.33
CA ALA A 84 5.92 8.79 2.64
C ALA A 84 7.19 7.93 2.54
N PHE A 85 7.11 6.64 2.83
CA PHE A 85 8.23 5.72 2.64
C PHE A 85 8.49 5.44 1.14
N LEU A 86 7.45 5.29 0.33
CA LEU A 86 7.56 4.98 -1.10
C LEU A 86 8.01 6.17 -1.96
N THR A 87 7.78 7.40 -1.49
CA THR A 87 8.13 8.64 -2.20
C THR A 87 9.38 9.34 -1.66
N GLN A 88 10.10 8.71 -0.73
CA GLN A 88 11.39 9.19 -0.25
C GLN A 88 12.50 8.99 -1.29
#